data_AF-A0A933FLB8-F1
#
_entry.id   AF-A0A933FLB8-F1
#
_cell.length_a   1.000
_cell.length_b   1.000
_cell.length_c   1.000
_cell.angle_alpha   90.00
_cell.angle_beta   90.00
_cell.angle_gamma   90.00
#
_symmetry.space_group_name_H-M   'P 1'
#
loop_
_entity.id
_entity.type
_entity.pdbx_description
1 polymer ?
#
loop_
_entity_poly.entity_id
_entity_poly.type
_entity_poly.pdbx_seq_one_letter_code
_entity_poly.pdbx_strand_id
1 'polypeptide(L)'
;MRSPSRYDTNFTLGVIFGAAVLIFFSSILFTYAGDFHTAGTLACSDCHVMHYSSAHSLTGVPGPDPLLGSGGPFPKLLKNAPSQLCLACHDGKTDAPDVRGANTGTHVRAAGQLNVMGDGYEGTGHTLGSNAVPPGGTWSNPGLECLHCHSTHGNTYYRNLTPNPGTSTGKTVTYMTGPTYAGTVSIQQLSQTPLATHYSASNIRYRQTLAGSTDFGLSEWCGGCHGNFHGGGGTANVGGSPTGDTGSYPWLRHPTRDVTMAEGATNRHIDSNHWFSSLPSRVPVVSPTDTIPGTASTSDNEVFCGSCHKAHGSQNRKGLIFDDETTPSLEDGTSLNQLCQQCHYQ
;
A
#
# COMPACT_ATOMS: atom_id res chain seq x y z
N MET A 1 92.09 28.00 33.63
CA MET A 1 92.15 27.58 35.05
C MET A 1 90.73 27.47 35.58
N ARG A 2 90.44 26.36 36.28
CA ARG A 2 89.25 26.04 37.10
C ARG A 2 87.91 25.72 36.41
N SER A 3 87.63 24.41 36.42
CA SER A 3 86.31 23.78 36.65
C SER A 3 85.72 24.24 38.01
N PRO A 4 84.38 24.29 38.23
CA PRO A 4 83.58 23.12 38.71
C PRO A 4 82.12 23.07 38.14
N SER A 5 81.57 21.91 37.79
CA SER A 5 80.82 20.90 38.57
C SER A 5 79.31 21.15 38.78
N ARG A 6 78.50 20.21 38.24
CA ARG A 6 77.23 19.58 38.71
C ARG A 6 76.10 20.47 39.29
N TYR A 7 74.86 20.28 38.80
CA TYR A 7 73.73 19.70 39.58
C TYR A 7 72.49 19.46 38.68
N ASP A 8 72.13 18.18 38.62
CA ASP A 8 70.84 17.48 38.57
C ASP A 8 69.47 18.18 38.33
N THR A 9 68.65 17.43 37.58
CA THR A 9 67.19 17.20 37.68
C THR A 9 66.22 18.33 37.32
N ASN A 10 65.45 18.14 36.24
CA ASN A 10 64.06 17.68 36.40
C ASN A 10 63.43 17.20 35.09
N PHE A 11 62.69 16.12 35.27
CA PHE A 11 62.05 15.25 34.29
C PHE A 11 60.55 15.57 34.31
N THR A 12 60.00 16.09 33.22
CA THR A 12 58.54 16.00 32.98
C THR A 12 58.27 16.03 31.48
N LEU A 13 58.34 14.86 30.86
CA LEU A 13 57.85 14.57 29.52
C LEU A 13 56.42 14.04 29.69
N GLY A 14 55.41 14.70 29.11
CA GLY A 14 54.04 14.25 29.24
C GLY A 14 53.06 15.10 28.45
N VAL A 15 53.17 15.10 27.12
CA VAL A 15 52.23 15.79 26.24
C VAL A 15 51.87 14.87 25.06
N ILE A 16 50.62 14.38 25.13
CA ILE A 16 49.66 14.15 24.04
C ILE A 16 49.99 13.05 23.02
N PHE A 17 49.24 11.93 23.07
CA PHE A 17 48.61 11.30 21.90
C PHE A 17 47.48 10.37 22.37
N GLY A 18 46.30 10.95 22.61
CA GLY A 18 45.05 10.19 22.78
C GLY A 18 44.21 10.31 21.51
N ALA A 19 44.45 9.43 20.53
CA ALA A 19 43.60 9.31 19.36
C ALA A 19 42.28 8.61 19.77
N ALA A 20 41.27 9.41 20.12
CA ALA A 20 39.91 8.93 20.28
C ALA A 20 39.33 8.61 18.90
N VAL A 21 39.42 7.34 18.49
CA VAL A 21 38.66 6.80 17.35
C VAL A 21 37.20 6.72 17.79
N LEU A 22 36.46 7.80 17.56
CA LEU A 22 35.01 7.85 17.70
C LEU A 22 34.41 7.06 16.53
N ILE A 23 34.20 5.75 16.74
CA ILE A 23 33.39 4.93 15.85
C ILE A 23 31.95 5.42 16.03
N PHE A 24 31.53 6.36 15.18
CA PHE A 24 30.13 6.63 14.92
C PHE A 24 29.52 5.35 14.33
N PHE A 25 28.99 4.48 15.18
CA PHE A 25 27.96 3.53 14.78
C PHE A 25 26.73 4.35 14.40
N SER A 26 26.76 4.88 13.17
CA SER A 26 25.55 5.27 12.46
C SER A 26 24.76 3.99 12.28
N SER A 27 23.91 3.70 13.25
CA SER A 27 22.83 2.74 13.09
C SER A 27 21.93 3.35 12.02
N ILE A 28 22.10 2.86 10.79
CA ILE A 28 21.16 3.10 9.71
C ILE A 28 19.88 2.44 10.20
N LEU A 29 19.03 3.22 10.86
CA LEU A 29 17.67 2.85 11.18
C LEU A 29 16.96 2.78 9.82
N PHE A 30 16.88 1.59 9.27
CA PHE A 30 15.99 1.31 8.14
C PHE A 30 14.56 1.51 8.67
N THR A 31 13.98 2.67 8.41
CA THR A 31 12.55 2.92 8.59
C THR A 31 11.82 2.23 7.44
N TYR A 32 11.02 1.22 7.77
CA TYR A 32 10.29 0.38 6.83
C TYR A 32 8.84 0.89 6.81
N ALA A 33 8.30 1.33 5.67
CA ALA A 33 6.87 1.72 5.59
C ALA A 33 5.88 0.55 5.89
N GLY A 34 5.58 0.46 7.17
CA GLY A 34 4.65 -0.39 7.90
C GLY A 34 4.74 -0.11 9.41
N ASP A 35 5.29 1.07 9.76
CA ASP A 35 6.18 1.32 10.91
C ASP A 35 5.54 1.23 12.30
N PHE A 36 4.23 1.02 12.43
CA PHE A 36 3.62 0.74 13.74
C PHE A 36 3.57 -0.77 14.06
N HIS A 37 3.61 -1.63 13.04
CA HIS A 37 3.45 -3.08 13.18
C HIS A 37 4.72 -3.85 12.83
N THR A 38 5.91 -3.27 12.99
CA THR A 38 7.18 -3.99 12.79
C THR A 38 7.70 -4.52 14.13
N ALA A 39 8.63 -5.48 14.10
CA ALA A 39 9.14 -6.14 15.31
C ALA A 39 9.74 -5.17 16.36
N GLY A 40 10.09 -3.94 15.98
CA GLY A 40 10.61 -2.93 16.89
C GLY A 40 9.56 -1.98 17.49
N THR A 41 8.37 -1.88 16.90
CA THR A 41 7.34 -0.89 17.29
C THR A 41 6.02 -1.53 17.71
N LEU A 42 5.78 -2.79 17.35
CA LEU A 42 4.58 -3.53 17.70
C LEU A 42 4.64 -4.00 19.16
N ALA A 43 3.89 -3.34 20.04
CA ALA A 43 3.70 -3.84 21.40
C ALA A 43 2.63 -4.93 21.40
N CYS A 44 2.98 -6.14 21.84
CA CYS A 44 2.04 -7.27 21.96
C CYS A 44 0.78 -6.88 22.73
N SER A 45 0.96 -5.98 23.70
CA SER A 45 -0.06 -5.53 24.62
C SER A 45 -1.06 -4.55 24.01
N ASP A 46 -0.85 -4.05 22.79
CA ASP A 46 -1.86 -3.27 22.07
C ASP A 46 -3.01 -4.18 21.62
N CYS A 47 -2.67 -5.41 21.23
CA CYS A 47 -3.58 -6.39 20.65
C CYS A 47 -4.03 -7.49 21.63
N HIS A 48 -3.14 -7.85 22.56
CA HIS A 48 -3.32 -8.99 23.44
C HIS A 48 -3.50 -8.58 24.90
N VAL A 49 -4.22 -9.41 25.65
CA VAL A 49 -4.43 -9.29 27.09
C VAL A 49 -4.30 -10.66 27.76
N MET A 50 -3.43 -10.76 28.76
CA MET A 50 -3.24 -12.02 29.49
C MET A 50 -4.44 -12.35 30.39
N HIS A 51 -5.07 -11.33 30.97
CA HIS A 51 -6.21 -11.46 31.86
C HIS A 51 -7.36 -10.63 31.35
N TYR A 52 -8.34 -11.24 30.69
CA TYR A 52 -9.47 -10.50 30.12
C TYR A 52 -10.28 -9.71 31.17
N SER A 53 -10.17 -10.11 32.44
CA SER A 53 -10.78 -9.44 33.60
C SER A 53 -9.95 -8.26 34.15
N SER A 54 -8.72 -8.03 33.69
CA SER A 54 -7.94 -6.85 34.10
C SER A 54 -8.47 -5.63 33.36
N ALA A 55 -9.54 -5.05 33.90
CA ALA A 55 -10.13 -3.78 33.47
C ALA A 55 -9.25 -2.58 33.88
N HIS A 56 -7.92 -2.73 33.82
CA HIS A 56 -6.98 -1.63 34.02
C HIS A 56 -6.25 -1.39 32.71
N SER A 57 -6.18 -0.13 32.28
CA SER A 57 -5.32 0.24 31.18
C SER A 57 -3.86 -0.05 31.53
N LEU A 58 -3.11 -0.62 30.58
CA LEU A 58 -1.66 -0.83 30.71
C LEU A 58 -0.87 0.48 30.83
N THR A 59 -1.50 1.60 30.49
CA THR A 59 -0.95 2.94 30.67
C THR A 59 -0.96 3.41 32.13
N GLY A 60 -1.52 2.60 33.05
CA GLY A 60 -1.66 2.95 34.47
C GLY A 60 -2.82 3.90 34.76
N VAL A 61 -3.59 4.30 33.74
CA VAL A 61 -4.80 5.11 33.90
C VAL A 61 -5.91 4.25 34.52
N PRO A 62 -6.60 4.75 35.56
CA PRO A 62 -7.76 4.07 36.13
C PRO A 62 -8.88 3.90 35.09
N GLY A 63 -9.40 2.68 34.94
CA GLY A 63 -10.54 2.37 34.07
C GLY A 63 -10.29 1.17 33.15
N PRO A 64 -11.38 0.56 32.62
CA PRO A 64 -11.29 -0.58 31.71
C PRO A 64 -10.45 -0.25 30.50
N ASP A 65 -9.63 -1.21 30.05
CA ASP A 65 -8.95 -1.10 28.76
C ASP A 65 -10.02 -0.95 27.67
N PRO A 66 -10.05 0.18 26.94
CA PRO A 66 -11.11 0.48 25.99
C PRO A 66 -11.13 -0.44 24.77
N LEU A 67 -10.09 -1.25 24.57
CA LEU A 67 -9.99 -2.21 23.47
C LEU A 67 -10.61 -3.58 23.81
N LEU A 68 -10.98 -3.83 25.08
CA LEU A 68 -11.63 -5.07 25.48
C LEU A 68 -13.08 -5.13 24.94
N GLY A 69 -13.34 -6.07 24.04
CA GLY A 69 -14.68 -6.33 23.51
C GLY A 69 -15.66 -6.90 24.56
N SER A 70 -16.96 -6.78 24.35
CA SER A 70 -17.97 -7.26 25.30
C SER A 70 -18.22 -8.78 25.28
N GLY A 71 -17.45 -9.56 24.51
CA GLY A 71 -17.66 -10.99 24.27
C GLY A 71 -16.45 -11.89 24.49
N GLY A 72 -15.40 -11.39 25.16
CA GLY A 72 -14.22 -12.20 25.43
C GLY A 72 -14.39 -13.20 26.58
N PRO A 73 -13.35 -14.00 26.88
CA PRO A 73 -12.03 -13.96 26.26
C PRO A 73 -12.04 -14.44 24.81
N PHE A 74 -11.22 -13.81 23.97
CA PHE A 74 -11.06 -14.22 22.57
C PHE A 74 -9.87 -15.18 22.42
N PRO A 75 -9.86 -16.05 21.38
CA PRO A 75 -8.73 -16.92 21.08
C PRO A 75 -7.41 -16.14 20.96
N LYS A 76 -6.30 -16.81 21.25
CA LYS A 76 -4.94 -16.23 21.16
C LYS A 76 -4.76 -14.99 22.03
N LEU A 77 -5.52 -14.89 23.13
CA LEU A 77 -5.44 -13.78 24.09
C LEU A 77 -5.78 -12.41 23.47
N LEU A 78 -6.55 -12.36 22.38
CA LEU A 78 -6.92 -11.11 21.75
C LEU A 78 -7.87 -10.31 22.65
N LYS A 79 -7.75 -8.97 22.60
CA LYS A 79 -8.66 -8.05 23.30
C LYS A 79 -10.04 -7.97 22.64
N ASN A 80 -10.12 -8.22 21.33
CA ASN A 80 -11.36 -8.17 20.57
C ASN A 80 -11.32 -9.16 19.39
N ALA A 81 -12.44 -9.29 18.67
CA ALA A 81 -12.43 -9.93 17.35
C ALA A 81 -11.41 -9.24 16.42
N PRO A 82 -10.72 -9.98 15.52
CA PRO A 82 -9.58 -9.46 14.78
C PRO A 82 -9.81 -8.12 14.08
N SER A 83 -10.86 -8.03 13.24
CA SER A 83 -11.15 -6.78 12.51
C SER A 83 -11.54 -5.62 13.44
N GLN A 84 -12.23 -5.88 14.54
CA GLN A 84 -12.61 -4.83 15.51
C GLN A 84 -11.38 -4.27 16.23
N LEU A 85 -10.40 -5.12 16.52
CA LEU A 85 -9.14 -4.69 17.11
C LEU A 85 -8.34 -3.79 16.16
N CYS A 86 -8.27 -4.14 14.88
CA CYS A 86 -7.65 -3.28 13.87
C CYS A 86 -8.36 -1.93 13.77
N LEU A 87 -9.70 -1.94 13.66
CA LEU A 87 -10.50 -0.73 13.49
C LEU A 87 -10.46 0.18 14.71
N ALA A 88 -10.20 -0.33 15.92
CA ALA A 88 -10.05 0.52 17.09
C ALA A 88 -8.91 1.57 16.95
N CYS A 89 -7.92 1.27 16.11
CA CYS A 89 -6.84 2.19 15.75
C CYS A 89 -7.03 2.78 14.33
N HIS A 90 -7.72 2.09 13.43
CA HIS A 90 -7.80 2.46 12.00
C HIS A 90 -9.17 3.04 11.56
N ASP A 91 -10.10 3.28 12.47
CA ASP A 91 -11.40 3.90 12.18
C ASP A 91 -11.53 5.23 12.94
N GLY A 92 -11.59 6.32 12.19
CA GLY A 92 -11.79 7.67 12.74
C GLY A 92 -10.64 8.20 13.60
N LYS A 93 -9.41 7.72 13.37
CA LYS A 93 -8.19 8.18 14.04
C LYS A 93 -7.34 9.03 13.11
N THR A 94 -6.65 10.03 13.67
CA THR A 94 -5.83 10.97 12.89
C THR A 94 -4.34 10.64 12.90
N ASP A 95 -3.90 9.79 13.82
CA ASP A 95 -2.52 9.33 14.00
C ASP A 95 -2.24 8.01 13.27
N ALA A 96 -3.28 7.34 12.80
CA ALA A 96 -3.22 6.15 11.98
C ALA A 96 -4.01 6.35 10.66
N PRO A 97 -3.79 5.49 9.66
CA PRO A 97 -4.55 5.52 8.43
C PRO A 97 -5.99 5.11 8.73
N ASP A 98 -6.91 6.03 8.49
CA ASP A 98 -8.34 5.75 8.55
C ASP A 98 -8.73 4.88 7.35
N VAL A 99 -9.40 3.76 7.57
CA VAL A 99 -9.73 2.79 6.52
C VAL A 99 -11.21 2.48 6.42
N ARG A 100 -12.06 3.14 7.21
CA ARG A 100 -13.50 2.85 7.27
C ARG A 100 -14.30 4.14 7.29
N GLY A 101 -15.41 4.14 6.57
CA GLY A 101 -16.35 5.25 6.55
C GLY A 101 -15.71 6.60 6.17
N ALA A 102 -16.33 7.67 6.65
CA ALA A 102 -15.92 9.03 6.33
C ALA A 102 -14.49 9.31 6.80
N ASN A 103 -13.65 9.74 5.86
CA ASN A 103 -12.24 10.03 6.10
C ASN A 103 -12.07 11.14 7.14
N THR A 104 -11.45 10.81 8.27
CA THR A 104 -11.11 11.81 9.30
C THR A 104 -9.81 12.56 9.04
N GLY A 105 -9.04 12.15 8.02
CA GLY A 105 -7.83 12.82 7.57
C GLY A 105 -8.08 13.92 6.54
N THR A 106 -7.05 14.74 6.29
CA THR A 106 -7.10 15.84 5.30
C THR A 106 -6.56 15.42 3.92
N HIS A 107 -6.45 14.13 3.65
CA HIS A 107 -5.78 13.60 2.45
C HIS A 107 -6.63 12.52 1.78
N VAL A 108 -6.50 12.37 0.46
CA VAL A 108 -7.17 11.31 -0.29
C VAL A 108 -6.54 9.96 0.05
N ARG A 109 -7.32 8.98 0.49
CA ARG A 109 -6.83 7.62 0.79
C ARG A 109 -6.49 6.89 -0.51
N ALA A 110 -5.28 6.34 -0.60
CA ALA A 110 -4.88 5.57 -1.79
C ALA A 110 -5.75 4.31 -2.00
N ALA A 111 -6.12 3.64 -0.90
CA ALA A 111 -6.90 2.40 -0.93
C ALA A 111 -8.40 2.63 -0.70
N GLY A 112 -8.85 3.85 -0.39
CA GLY A 112 -10.23 4.17 -0.06
C GLY A 112 -10.70 3.57 1.28
N GLN A 113 -11.99 3.23 1.36
CA GLN A 113 -12.67 2.77 2.58
C GLN A 113 -13.21 1.35 2.48
N LEU A 114 -13.16 0.62 3.59
CA LEU A 114 -13.83 -0.66 3.80
C LEU A 114 -15.28 -0.43 4.24
N ASN A 115 -16.12 -1.39 3.89
CA ASN A 115 -17.47 -1.52 4.43
C ASN A 115 -17.51 -2.62 5.49
N VAL A 116 -18.63 -2.73 6.21
CA VAL A 116 -18.91 -3.80 7.17
C VAL A 116 -20.30 -4.35 6.89
N MET A 117 -20.47 -5.67 7.00
CA MET A 117 -21.78 -6.29 6.84
C MET A 117 -22.83 -5.63 7.75
N GLY A 118 -23.95 -5.24 7.14
CA GLY A 118 -25.08 -4.58 7.79
C GLY A 118 -25.01 -3.05 7.76
N ASP A 119 -23.99 -2.44 7.16
CA ASP A 119 -23.89 -0.98 7.04
C ASP A 119 -24.65 -0.39 5.83
N GLY A 120 -25.16 -1.24 4.93
CA GLY A 120 -25.91 -0.83 3.74
C GLY A 120 -25.05 -0.43 2.54
N TYR A 121 -23.72 -0.54 2.64
CA TYR A 121 -22.77 -0.20 1.58
C TYR A 121 -22.05 -1.43 1.00
N GLU A 122 -22.53 -2.64 1.25
CA GLU A 122 -21.82 -3.89 0.92
C GLU A 122 -21.51 -4.06 -0.59
N GLY A 123 -22.17 -3.29 -1.46
CA GLY A 123 -21.94 -3.24 -2.90
C GLY A 123 -20.88 -2.26 -3.40
N THR A 124 -20.23 -1.49 -2.52
CA THR A 124 -19.28 -0.42 -2.89
C THR A 124 -17.81 -0.78 -2.64
N GLY A 125 -17.49 -2.03 -2.29
CA GLY A 125 -16.10 -2.43 -2.06
C GLY A 125 -15.96 -3.73 -1.28
N HIS A 126 -14.78 -3.92 -0.67
CA HIS A 126 -14.52 -4.99 0.26
C HIS A 126 -15.26 -4.74 1.58
N THR A 127 -16.05 -5.74 1.96
CA THR A 127 -16.96 -5.64 3.11
C THR A 127 -16.55 -6.64 4.17
N LEU A 128 -16.12 -6.16 5.34
CA LEU A 128 -15.76 -6.99 6.48
C LEU A 128 -16.96 -7.81 6.97
N GLY A 129 -16.73 -9.10 7.20
CA GLY A 129 -17.75 -10.09 7.55
C GLY A 129 -18.48 -10.68 6.34
N SER A 130 -18.22 -10.22 5.11
CA SER A 130 -18.89 -10.77 3.93
C SER A 130 -18.36 -12.15 3.58
N ASN A 131 -19.27 -13.09 3.31
CA ASN A 131 -18.95 -14.44 2.85
C ASN A 131 -19.03 -14.56 1.32
N ALA A 132 -19.18 -13.43 0.62
CA ALA A 132 -19.27 -13.42 -0.82
C ALA A 132 -17.94 -13.89 -1.44
N VAL A 133 -18.04 -14.76 -2.45
CA VAL A 133 -16.89 -15.13 -3.27
C VAL A 133 -16.44 -13.88 -4.04
N PRO A 134 -15.13 -13.54 -4.05
CA PRO A 134 -14.65 -12.41 -4.83
C PRO A 134 -15.02 -12.57 -6.30
N PRO A 135 -15.31 -11.47 -7.01
CA PRO A 135 -15.53 -11.50 -8.45
C PRO A 135 -14.40 -12.24 -9.16
N GLY A 136 -14.76 -13.25 -9.97
CA GLY A 136 -13.82 -14.01 -10.81
C GLY A 136 -12.90 -14.96 -10.03
N GLY A 137 -13.05 -15.00 -8.70
CA GLY A 137 -12.30 -15.89 -7.83
C GLY A 137 -13.05 -17.17 -7.48
N THR A 138 -12.33 -18.06 -6.82
CA THR A 138 -12.88 -19.23 -6.11
C THR A 138 -12.57 -19.18 -4.62
N TRP A 139 -11.88 -18.13 -4.15
CA TRP A 139 -11.57 -17.96 -2.74
C TRP A 139 -12.86 -17.77 -1.94
N SER A 140 -12.98 -18.52 -0.86
CA SER A 140 -14.10 -18.44 0.08
C SER A 140 -13.56 -18.37 1.49
N ASN A 141 -14.22 -17.59 2.33
CA ASN A 141 -13.92 -17.48 3.76
C ASN A 141 -15.24 -17.47 4.55
N PRO A 142 -15.21 -17.69 5.88
CA PRO A 142 -16.39 -17.54 6.73
C PRO A 142 -16.72 -16.07 7.06
N GLY A 143 -16.14 -15.12 6.31
CA GLY A 143 -16.25 -13.67 6.50
C GLY A 143 -14.94 -12.98 6.17
N LEU A 144 -14.96 -11.95 5.32
CA LEU A 144 -13.77 -11.15 5.03
C LEU A 144 -13.29 -10.43 6.30
N GLU A 145 -11.97 -10.39 6.51
CA GLU A 145 -11.34 -9.83 7.70
C GLU A 145 -10.06 -9.12 7.27
N CYS A 146 -9.59 -8.17 8.09
CA CYS A 146 -8.33 -7.48 7.86
C CYS A 146 -7.15 -8.46 7.66
N LEU A 147 -7.18 -9.60 8.36
CA LEU A 147 -6.11 -10.60 8.36
C LEU A 147 -6.01 -11.42 7.08
N HIS A 148 -7.05 -11.40 6.25
CA HIS A 148 -7.00 -12.02 4.93
C HIS A 148 -6.14 -11.22 3.95
N CYS A 149 -5.92 -9.93 4.24
CA CYS A 149 -5.11 -9.04 3.42
C CYS A 149 -3.78 -8.67 4.11
N HIS A 150 -3.76 -8.57 5.44
CA HIS A 150 -2.63 -8.06 6.22
C HIS A 150 -2.07 -9.08 7.23
N SER A 151 -0.77 -9.06 7.43
CA SER A 151 -0.06 -9.77 8.51
C SER A 151 -0.12 -8.97 9.81
N THR A 152 -0.56 -9.61 10.90
CA THR A 152 -0.69 -8.97 12.22
C THR A 152 0.63 -8.71 12.93
N HIS A 153 1.67 -9.47 12.61
CA HIS A 153 2.98 -9.39 13.27
C HIS A 153 4.03 -8.71 12.40
N GLY A 154 3.56 -7.91 11.43
CA GLY A 154 4.40 -7.29 10.43
C GLY A 154 4.91 -8.26 9.37
N ASN A 155 5.47 -7.69 8.30
CA ASN A 155 6.37 -8.34 7.37
C ASN A 155 7.12 -7.25 6.56
N THR A 156 7.90 -7.64 5.56
CA THR A 156 8.66 -6.70 4.71
C THR A 156 7.89 -6.22 3.48
N TYR A 157 6.62 -6.59 3.33
CA TYR A 157 5.78 -6.23 2.20
C TYR A 157 4.97 -4.98 2.49
N TYR A 158 4.54 -4.33 1.41
CA TYR A 158 3.84 -3.06 1.46
C TYR A 158 2.65 -3.14 2.41
N ARG A 159 2.59 -2.25 3.41
CA ARG A 159 1.51 -2.20 4.43
C ARG A 159 1.26 -3.55 5.12
N ASN A 160 2.29 -4.36 5.31
CA ASN A 160 2.18 -5.71 5.86
C ASN A 160 1.24 -6.62 5.07
N LEU A 161 1.06 -6.40 3.76
CA LEU A 161 0.22 -7.29 2.95
C LEU A 161 0.71 -8.74 3.07
N THR A 162 -0.22 -9.69 3.18
CA THR A 162 0.12 -11.12 3.27
C THR A 162 0.72 -11.61 1.96
N PRO A 163 1.74 -12.49 1.97
CA PRO A 163 2.25 -13.11 0.76
C PRO A 163 1.27 -14.12 0.13
N ASN A 164 0.17 -14.46 0.81
CA ASN A 164 -0.76 -15.50 0.38
C ASN A 164 -2.20 -14.98 0.31
N PRO A 165 -2.50 -14.05 -0.63
CA PRO A 165 -3.86 -13.56 -0.82
C PRO A 165 -4.76 -14.63 -1.42
N GLY A 166 -5.92 -14.83 -0.81
CA GLY A 166 -6.95 -15.72 -1.33
C GLY A 166 -6.50 -17.18 -1.39
N THR A 167 -6.51 -17.75 -2.60
CA THR A 167 -6.03 -19.12 -2.87
C THR A 167 -4.59 -19.17 -3.39
N SER A 168 -3.94 -18.02 -3.54
CA SER A 168 -2.58 -17.94 -4.06
C SER A 168 -1.53 -17.93 -2.97
N THR A 169 -0.34 -18.42 -3.32
CA THR A 169 0.83 -18.47 -2.41
C THR A 169 1.99 -17.71 -3.03
N GLY A 170 2.78 -17.02 -2.20
CA GLY A 170 3.99 -16.33 -2.63
C GLY A 170 3.77 -15.13 -3.55
N LYS A 171 2.58 -14.51 -3.49
CA LYS A 171 2.29 -13.25 -4.19
C LYS A 171 2.62 -12.11 -3.25
N THR A 172 3.66 -11.35 -3.55
CA THR A 172 4.19 -10.33 -2.65
C THR A 172 4.11 -8.96 -3.27
N VAL A 173 3.86 -7.94 -2.45
CA VAL A 173 3.91 -6.54 -2.91
C VAL A 173 5.11 -5.88 -2.26
N THR A 174 6.21 -5.82 -3.00
CA THR A 174 7.45 -5.18 -2.53
C THR A 174 7.29 -3.66 -2.60
N TYR A 175 8.03 -2.95 -1.75
CA TYR A 175 8.00 -1.49 -1.77
C TYR A 175 9.33 -0.89 -1.35
N MET A 176 9.47 0.39 -1.67
CA MET A 176 10.52 1.25 -1.15
C MET A 176 9.93 2.58 -0.69
N THR A 177 10.74 3.35 0.04
CA THR A 177 10.39 4.69 0.51
C THR A 177 11.38 5.73 0.01
N GLY A 178 10.89 6.94 -0.22
CA GLY A 178 11.70 8.09 -0.63
C GLY A 178 11.44 8.50 -2.08
N PRO A 179 12.02 9.63 -2.51
CA PRO A 179 11.71 10.25 -3.80
C PRO A 179 12.38 9.54 -4.99
N THR A 180 13.52 8.87 -4.77
CA THR A 180 14.27 8.21 -5.85
C THR A 180 13.78 6.78 -6.03
N TYR A 181 13.39 6.41 -7.25
CA TYR A 181 13.00 5.04 -7.57
C TYR A 181 14.23 4.16 -7.86
N ALA A 182 14.30 2.97 -7.25
CA ALA A 182 15.41 2.03 -7.41
C ALA A 182 15.19 0.99 -8.53
N GLY A 183 14.02 0.97 -9.18
CA GLY A 183 13.76 0.09 -10.32
C GLY A 183 13.36 -1.36 -9.98
N THR A 184 13.16 -1.71 -8.71
CA THR A 184 13.09 -3.11 -8.27
C THR A 184 11.89 -3.45 -7.39
N VAL A 185 10.93 -2.55 -7.23
CA VAL A 185 9.80 -2.73 -6.30
C VAL A 185 8.46 -2.43 -6.95
N SER A 186 7.39 -2.99 -6.41
CA SER A 186 6.03 -2.80 -6.94
C SER A 186 5.35 -1.51 -6.47
N ILE A 187 5.80 -0.93 -5.37
CA ILE A 187 5.26 0.32 -4.83
C ILE A 187 6.40 1.24 -4.38
N GLN A 188 6.30 2.52 -4.69
CA GLN A 188 7.14 3.53 -4.08
C GLN A 188 6.28 4.48 -3.25
N GLN A 189 6.64 4.62 -1.98
CA GLN A 189 6.04 5.56 -1.05
C GLN A 189 6.95 6.78 -0.90
N LEU A 190 6.53 7.97 -1.35
CA LEU A 190 7.43 9.11 -1.49
C LEU A 190 7.89 9.73 -0.16
N SER A 191 7.02 9.70 0.86
CA SER A 191 7.27 10.26 2.20
C SER A 191 7.00 9.26 3.31
N GLN A 192 7.82 9.34 4.36
CA GLN A 192 7.72 8.61 5.62
C GLN A 192 7.37 9.50 6.81
N THR A 193 6.92 10.74 6.60
CA THR A 193 6.28 11.53 7.66
C THR A 193 5.27 12.54 7.09
N PRO A 194 4.24 12.93 7.89
CA PRO A 194 3.76 12.26 9.09
C PRO A 194 3.04 10.93 8.78
N LEU A 195 2.99 9.99 9.75
CA LEU A 195 2.39 8.65 9.60
C LEU A 195 0.98 8.69 9.00
N ALA A 196 0.18 9.66 9.44
CA ALA A 196 -1.17 9.91 8.96
C ALA A 196 -1.27 10.02 7.43
N THR A 197 -0.27 10.63 6.76
CA THR A 197 -0.33 10.88 5.31
C THR A 197 0.53 9.93 4.48
N HIS A 198 1.19 8.94 5.09
CA HIS A 198 2.03 7.95 4.38
C HIS A 198 1.28 7.27 3.25
N TYR A 199 -0.02 7.12 3.43
CA TYR A 199 -0.88 6.33 2.57
C TYR A 199 -1.83 7.17 1.74
N SER A 200 -1.59 8.48 1.71
CA SER A 200 -2.28 9.39 0.80
C SER A 200 -1.99 9.00 -0.65
N ALA A 201 -2.99 9.12 -1.52
CA ALA A 201 -2.86 8.79 -2.94
C ALA A 201 -1.70 9.56 -3.59
N SER A 202 -1.50 10.83 -3.21
CA SER A 202 -0.38 11.66 -3.68
C SER A 202 1.00 11.10 -3.30
N ASN A 203 1.09 10.31 -2.23
CA ASN A 203 2.33 9.75 -1.72
C ASN A 203 2.66 8.36 -2.27
N ILE A 204 1.75 7.74 -3.02
CA ILE A 204 1.93 6.39 -3.56
C ILE A 204 2.20 6.48 -5.07
N ARG A 205 3.21 5.74 -5.52
CA ARG A 205 3.45 5.45 -6.93
C ARG A 205 3.38 3.95 -7.14
N TYR A 206 2.61 3.53 -8.13
CA TYR A 206 2.49 2.14 -8.50
C TYR A 206 3.56 1.82 -9.54
N ARG A 207 4.31 0.76 -9.28
CA ARG A 207 5.52 0.39 -10.02
C ARG A 207 5.39 -1.06 -10.48
N GLN A 208 6.26 -1.42 -11.42
CA GLN A 208 6.48 -2.80 -11.81
C GLN A 208 7.86 -3.22 -11.28
N THR A 209 7.94 -4.42 -10.72
CA THR A 209 9.17 -4.94 -10.09
C THR A 209 10.31 -5.10 -11.10
N LEU A 210 9.98 -5.44 -12.36
CA LEU A 210 10.87 -5.42 -13.53
C LEU A 210 10.02 -5.58 -14.81
N ALA A 211 10.31 -4.82 -15.88
CA ALA A 211 9.65 -5.00 -17.18
C ALA A 211 9.84 -6.44 -17.71
N GLY A 212 8.74 -7.11 -18.06
CA GLY A 212 8.76 -8.53 -18.47
C GLY A 212 8.82 -9.54 -17.32
N SER A 213 8.77 -9.10 -16.06
CA SER A 213 8.58 -9.99 -14.91
C SER A 213 7.17 -10.59 -14.90
N THR A 214 7.05 -11.82 -14.39
CA THR A 214 5.75 -12.40 -14.08
C THR A 214 5.14 -11.85 -12.79
N ASP A 215 5.92 -11.12 -11.98
CA ASP A 215 5.46 -10.47 -10.76
C ASP A 215 5.07 -9.00 -11.04
N PHE A 216 3.77 -8.79 -11.27
CA PHE A 216 3.14 -7.48 -11.45
C PHE A 216 2.68 -6.86 -10.11
N GLY A 217 3.30 -7.28 -9.00
CA GLY A 217 3.13 -6.65 -7.71
C GLY A 217 1.68 -6.67 -7.25
N LEU A 218 1.07 -5.49 -7.13
CA LEU A 218 -0.28 -5.36 -6.59
C LEU A 218 -1.35 -6.04 -7.47
N SER A 219 -1.24 -6.00 -8.81
CA SER A 219 -2.18 -6.71 -9.70
C SER A 219 -2.14 -8.21 -9.47
N GLU A 220 -0.93 -8.77 -9.43
CA GLU A 220 -0.70 -10.20 -9.22
C GLU A 220 -1.21 -10.63 -7.83
N TRP A 221 -1.00 -9.78 -6.82
CA TRP A 221 -1.55 -9.96 -5.48
C TRP A 221 -3.09 -9.96 -5.48
N CYS A 222 -3.73 -9.01 -6.15
CA CYS A 222 -5.19 -8.98 -6.32
C CYS A 222 -5.71 -10.23 -7.04
N GLY A 223 -4.96 -10.73 -8.03
CA GLY A 223 -5.26 -11.97 -8.74
C GLY A 223 -5.39 -13.20 -7.84
N GLY A 224 -4.78 -13.18 -6.66
CA GLY A 224 -4.91 -14.27 -5.69
C GLY A 224 -6.32 -14.51 -5.17
N CYS A 225 -7.14 -13.45 -5.12
CA CYS A 225 -8.56 -13.52 -4.81
C CYS A 225 -9.43 -13.40 -6.07
N HIS A 226 -9.06 -12.55 -7.02
CA HIS A 226 -9.90 -12.18 -8.17
C HIS A 226 -9.65 -12.98 -9.45
N GLY A 227 -8.72 -13.94 -9.42
CA GLY A 227 -8.47 -14.97 -10.43
C GLY A 227 -8.76 -14.57 -11.88
N ASN A 228 -9.97 -14.86 -12.34
CA ASN A 228 -10.45 -14.65 -13.71
C ASN A 228 -10.46 -13.18 -14.17
N PHE A 229 -10.28 -12.20 -13.30
CA PHE A 229 -10.13 -10.78 -13.67
C PHE A 229 -8.67 -10.32 -13.78
N HIS A 230 -7.70 -11.18 -13.47
CA HIS A 230 -6.28 -10.88 -13.57
C HIS A 230 -5.64 -11.57 -14.78
N GLY A 231 -4.83 -10.86 -15.56
CA GLY A 231 -4.08 -11.46 -16.66
C GLY A 231 -3.50 -10.44 -17.63
N GLY A 232 -2.57 -10.91 -18.46
CA GLY A 232 -2.04 -10.13 -19.59
C GLY A 232 -2.92 -10.25 -20.83
N GLY A 233 -2.64 -9.42 -21.83
CA GLY A 233 -3.26 -9.55 -23.15
C GLY A 233 -3.09 -10.95 -23.74
N GLY A 234 -4.12 -11.46 -24.41
CA GLY A 234 -4.12 -12.80 -25.02
C GLY A 234 -4.36 -13.96 -24.06
N THR A 235 -4.41 -13.73 -22.74
CA THR A 235 -4.84 -14.78 -21.80
C THR A 235 -6.33 -15.08 -21.99
N ALA A 236 -6.74 -16.33 -21.78
CA ALA A 236 -8.10 -16.78 -22.08
C ALA A 236 -9.20 -15.96 -21.36
N ASN A 237 -8.92 -15.47 -20.16
CA ASN A 237 -9.86 -14.69 -19.37
C ASN A 237 -9.89 -13.20 -19.71
N VAL A 238 -8.79 -12.65 -20.25
CA VAL A 238 -8.68 -11.25 -20.67
C VAL A 238 -9.08 -11.08 -22.15
N GLY A 239 -8.85 -12.09 -22.99
CA GLY A 239 -8.98 -11.98 -24.45
C GLY A 239 -7.84 -11.17 -25.06
N GLY A 240 -7.98 -10.73 -26.31
CA GLY A 240 -6.92 -9.97 -26.99
C GLY A 240 -5.84 -10.80 -27.65
N SER A 241 -4.75 -10.12 -27.96
CA SER A 241 -3.44 -10.72 -28.16
C SER A 241 -2.44 -10.20 -27.10
N PRO A 242 -1.28 -10.86 -26.92
CA PRO A 242 -0.22 -10.41 -26.02
C PRO A 242 0.26 -8.98 -26.27
N THR A 243 0.21 -8.49 -27.50
CA THR A 243 0.61 -7.12 -27.88
C THR A 243 -0.59 -6.19 -28.09
N GLY A 244 -1.72 -6.54 -27.45
CA GLY A 244 -3.01 -5.87 -27.63
C GLY A 244 -3.92 -6.52 -28.69
N ASP A 245 -5.15 -6.02 -28.76
CA ASP A 245 -6.20 -6.54 -29.64
C ASP A 245 -5.99 -6.06 -31.09
N THR A 246 -6.04 -7.01 -32.03
CA THR A 246 -5.81 -6.80 -33.47
C THR A 246 -7.12 -6.92 -34.28
N GLY A 247 -8.26 -6.88 -33.61
CA GLY A 247 -9.61 -7.01 -34.19
C GLY A 247 -10.06 -8.45 -34.43
N SER A 248 -9.14 -9.42 -34.48
CA SER A 248 -9.49 -10.85 -34.61
C SER A 248 -9.78 -11.52 -33.26
N TYR A 249 -9.31 -10.93 -32.16
CA TYR A 249 -9.44 -11.46 -30.81
C TYR A 249 -9.78 -10.31 -29.86
N PRO A 250 -11.07 -9.94 -29.69
CA PRO A 250 -11.43 -8.80 -28.87
C PRO A 250 -11.01 -8.99 -27.41
N TRP A 251 -10.65 -7.90 -26.73
CA TRP A 251 -10.55 -7.91 -25.28
C TRP A 251 -11.92 -8.17 -24.65
N LEU A 252 -11.94 -9.11 -23.70
CA LEU A 252 -13.09 -9.36 -22.83
C LEU A 252 -13.07 -8.45 -21.59
N ARG A 253 -11.87 -8.05 -21.16
CA ARG A 253 -11.56 -7.24 -19.96
C ARG A 253 -10.31 -6.40 -20.22
N HIS A 254 -10.08 -5.36 -19.41
CA HIS A 254 -8.79 -4.67 -19.41
C HIS A 254 -7.67 -5.63 -18.98
N PRO A 255 -6.55 -5.69 -19.72
CA PRO A 255 -5.35 -6.34 -19.24
C PRO A 255 -4.85 -5.62 -17.98
N THR A 256 -4.39 -6.38 -16.99
CA THR A 256 -3.87 -5.86 -15.72
C THR A 256 -2.34 -5.92 -15.64
N ARG A 257 -1.72 -6.26 -16.77
CA ARG A 257 -0.28 -6.43 -17.00
C ARG A 257 0.03 -6.57 -18.50
N ASP A 258 1.27 -6.33 -18.87
CA ASP A 258 1.88 -6.64 -20.17
C ASP A 258 1.27 -5.89 -21.37
N VAL A 259 0.45 -4.85 -21.13
CA VAL A 259 -0.07 -3.99 -22.19
C VAL A 259 0.08 -2.54 -21.77
N THR A 260 0.97 -1.86 -22.46
CA THR A 260 1.28 -0.45 -22.25
C THR A 260 0.25 0.46 -22.89
N MET A 261 0.17 1.70 -22.39
CA MET A 261 -0.64 2.75 -23.01
C MET A 261 -0.15 3.08 -24.43
N ALA A 262 1.14 2.92 -24.75
CA ALA A 262 1.66 3.10 -26.11
C ALA A 262 1.12 2.03 -27.09
N GLU A 263 1.05 0.77 -26.65
CA GLU A 263 0.42 -0.31 -27.43
C GLU A 263 -1.09 -0.09 -27.54
N GLY A 264 -1.74 0.33 -26.45
CA GLY A 264 -3.15 0.72 -26.46
C GLY A 264 -3.46 1.84 -27.46
N ALA A 265 -2.57 2.82 -27.61
CA ALA A 265 -2.73 3.92 -28.56
C ALA A 265 -2.61 3.42 -30.01
N THR A 266 -1.61 2.59 -30.26
CA THR A 266 -1.35 1.99 -31.58
C THR A 266 -2.54 1.15 -32.05
N ASN A 267 -3.15 0.41 -31.14
CA ASN A 267 -4.30 -0.46 -31.40
C ASN A 267 -5.66 0.24 -31.26
N ARG A 268 -5.68 1.57 -31.00
CA ARG A 268 -6.90 2.40 -30.87
C ARG A 268 -7.84 1.99 -29.73
N HIS A 269 -7.28 1.44 -28.64
CA HIS A 269 -8.03 1.13 -27.43
C HIS A 269 -7.96 2.23 -26.36
N ILE A 270 -7.08 3.23 -26.56
CA ILE A 270 -7.05 4.42 -25.73
C ILE A 270 -7.25 5.69 -26.58
N ASP A 271 -7.81 6.72 -25.97
CA ASP A 271 -7.73 8.08 -26.49
C ASP A 271 -6.33 8.64 -26.21
N SER A 272 -5.45 8.57 -27.21
CA SER A 272 -4.09 9.07 -27.09
C SER A 272 -4.04 10.58 -26.88
N ASN A 273 -4.96 11.36 -27.47
CA ASN A 273 -4.94 12.82 -27.32
C ASN A 273 -5.23 13.21 -25.87
N HIS A 274 -6.22 12.56 -25.25
CA HIS A 274 -6.59 12.85 -23.88
C HIS A 274 -5.61 12.24 -22.87
N TRP A 275 -5.19 10.98 -23.09
CA TRP A 275 -4.20 10.33 -22.21
C TRP A 275 -2.86 11.09 -22.17
N PHE A 276 -2.36 11.59 -23.31
CA PHE A 276 -1.09 12.31 -23.38
C PHE A 276 -1.20 13.83 -23.13
N SER A 277 -2.39 14.33 -22.77
CA SER A 277 -2.58 15.72 -22.37
C SER A 277 -2.02 16.03 -20.97
N SER A 278 -2.03 17.28 -20.52
CA SER A 278 -1.73 17.59 -19.11
C SER A 278 -3.03 17.67 -18.33
N LEU A 279 -3.22 16.78 -17.35
CA LEU A 279 -4.40 16.77 -16.47
C LEU A 279 -3.97 17.08 -15.02
N PRO A 280 -4.69 17.98 -14.31
CA PRO A 280 -4.47 18.24 -12.89
C PRO A 280 -4.63 17.02 -11.97
N SER A 281 -5.60 16.15 -12.27
CA SER A 281 -5.80 14.85 -11.61
C SER A 281 -5.63 13.72 -12.61
N ARG A 282 -5.03 12.62 -12.17
CA ARG A 282 -4.75 11.44 -12.99
C ARG A 282 -5.16 10.18 -12.24
N VAL A 283 -5.80 9.27 -12.95
CA VAL A 283 -5.96 7.89 -12.49
C VAL A 283 -4.60 7.27 -12.22
N PRO A 284 -4.47 6.46 -11.16
CA PRO A 284 -3.23 5.78 -10.89
C PRO A 284 -2.97 4.76 -12.00
N VAL A 285 -1.72 4.66 -12.42
CA VAL A 285 -1.23 3.64 -13.35
C VAL A 285 0.06 3.06 -12.81
N VAL A 286 0.40 1.87 -13.27
CA VAL A 286 1.75 1.33 -13.06
C VAL A 286 2.68 2.05 -14.02
N SER A 287 3.79 2.60 -13.51
CA SER A 287 4.80 3.27 -14.33
C SER A 287 6.21 2.90 -13.88
N PRO A 288 6.95 2.08 -14.68
CA PRO A 288 8.35 1.75 -14.41
C PRO A 288 9.29 2.96 -14.38
N THR A 289 9.07 3.98 -15.23
CA THR A 289 9.95 5.16 -15.35
C THR A 289 9.49 6.37 -14.55
N ASP A 290 8.35 6.30 -13.87
CA ASP A 290 7.69 7.43 -13.19
C ASP A 290 7.23 8.57 -14.10
N THR A 291 7.07 8.29 -15.39
CA THR A 291 6.62 9.30 -16.36
C THR A 291 5.11 9.17 -16.59
N ILE A 292 4.33 10.02 -15.91
CA ILE A 292 2.87 10.06 -16.04
C ILE A 292 2.41 11.49 -16.44
N PRO A 293 1.77 11.68 -17.62
CA PRO A 293 1.70 10.73 -18.72
C PRO A 293 3.06 10.62 -19.44
N GLY A 294 3.34 9.46 -20.05
CA GLY A 294 4.49 9.28 -20.95
C GLY A 294 4.28 10.02 -22.28
N THR A 295 5.15 9.79 -23.27
CA THR A 295 4.86 10.22 -24.66
C THR A 295 4.14 9.11 -25.42
N ALA A 296 3.36 9.45 -26.47
CA ALA A 296 2.56 8.48 -27.21
C ALA A 296 3.33 7.28 -27.75
N SER A 297 4.57 7.50 -28.19
CA SER A 297 5.44 6.47 -28.75
C SER A 297 6.27 5.70 -27.72
N THR A 298 6.29 6.12 -26.45
CA THR A 298 7.20 5.56 -25.43
C THR A 298 6.56 5.37 -24.06
N SER A 299 5.24 5.47 -23.93
CA SER A 299 4.57 5.31 -22.64
C SER A 299 4.70 3.87 -22.17
N ASP A 300 5.39 3.70 -21.05
CA ASP A 300 5.54 2.45 -20.30
C ASP A 300 4.46 2.30 -19.21
N ASN A 301 3.45 3.18 -19.23
CA ASN A 301 2.37 3.15 -18.28
C ASN A 301 1.45 1.99 -18.59
N GLU A 302 0.97 1.30 -17.56
CA GLU A 302 0.04 0.20 -17.69
C GLU A 302 -1.16 0.38 -16.76
N VAL A 303 -2.34 0.01 -17.28
CA VAL A 303 -3.56 -0.07 -16.48
C VAL A 303 -3.44 -1.27 -15.54
N PHE A 304 -3.88 -1.08 -14.30
CA PHE A 304 -3.89 -2.13 -13.30
C PHE A 304 -5.21 -2.08 -12.51
N CYS A 305 -5.46 -3.04 -11.63
CA CYS A 305 -6.71 -3.09 -10.86
C CYS A 305 -7.02 -1.76 -10.14
N GLY A 306 -5.98 -1.10 -9.63
CA GLY A 306 -6.10 0.15 -8.89
C GLY A 306 -6.37 1.39 -9.75
N SER A 307 -6.23 1.30 -11.09
CA SER A 307 -6.55 2.41 -12.00
C SER A 307 -8.02 2.80 -11.96
N CYS A 308 -8.90 1.81 -11.73
CA CYS A 308 -10.34 2.02 -11.68
C CYS A 308 -10.93 1.70 -10.31
N HIS A 309 -10.26 0.90 -9.47
CA HIS A 309 -10.79 0.43 -8.20
C HIS A 309 -9.94 0.83 -7.01
N LYS A 310 -10.58 1.25 -5.91
CA LYS A 310 -9.95 1.35 -4.61
C LYS A 310 -9.85 -0.05 -3.98
N ALA A 311 -8.68 -0.40 -3.43
CA ALA A 311 -8.42 -1.74 -2.90
C ALA A 311 -9.27 -2.09 -1.66
N HIS A 312 -9.67 -1.11 -0.85
CA HIS A 312 -10.65 -1.32 0.23
C HIS A 312 -12.08 -1.10 -0.28
N GLY A 313 -12.27 -0.11 -1.15
CA GLY A 313 -13.58 0.29 -1.64
C GLY A 313 -13.71 1.80 -1.72
N SER A 314 -14.87 2.26 -2.16
CA SER A 314 -15.20 3.68 -2.28
C SER A 314 -16.66 3.90 -1.86
N GLN A 315 -17.14 5.13 -1.99
CA GLN A 315 -18.58 5.41 -1.92
C GLN A 315 -19.34 4.93 -3.16
N ASN A 316 -18.63 4.51 -4.21
CA ASN A 316 -19.21 4.11 -5.49
C ASN A 316 -19.28 2.59 -5.62
N ARG A 317 -20.28 2.12 -6.39
CA ARG A 317 -20.51 0.70 -6.63
C ARG A 317 -19.23 0.01 -7.15
N LYS A 318 -18.96 -1.20 -6.66
CA LYS A 318 -17.77 -2.02 -6.99
C LYS A 318 -16.43 -1.35 -6.63
N GLY A 319 -16.41 -0.40 -5.70
CA GLY A 319 -15.19 0.29 -5.29
C GLY A 319 -14.60 1.16 -6.39
N LEU A 320 -15.43 1.60 -7.34
CA LEU A 320 -14.97 2.43 -8.45
C LEU A 320 -14.45 3.77 -7.93
N ILE A 321 -13.31 4.18 -8.46
CA ILE A 321 -12.83 5.56 -8.34
C ILE A 321 -13.71 6.37 -9.28
N PHE A 322 -14.35 7.43 -8.82
CA PHE A 322 -14.69 8.50 -9.74
C PHE A 322 -13.58 9.54 -9.59
N ASP A 323 -13.21 10.18 -10.69
CA ASP A 323 -12.20 11.23 -10.67
C ASP A 323 -12.82 12.49 -11.24
N ASP A 324 -12.24 13.62 -10.85
CA ASP A 324 -12.45 14.89 -11.52
C ASP A 324 -11.07 15.32 -11.98
N GLU A 325 -10.84 15.24 -13.30
CA GLU A 325 -9.55 15.56 -13.90
C GLU A 325 -9.08 17.00 -13.57
N THR A 326 -9.99 17.88 -13.15
CA THR A 326 -9.69 19.25 -12.75
C THR A 326 -9.41 19.41 -11.24
N THR A 327 -9.82 18.45 -10.42
CA THR A 327 -9.83 18.58 -8.95
C THR A 327 -9.24 17.34 -8.25
N PRO A 328 -7.92 17.30 -7.96
CA PRO A 328 -7.27 16.13 -7.36
C PRO A 328 -7.57 15.90 -5.87
N SER A 329 -8.47 16.70 -5.27
CA SER A 329 -8.70 16.73 -3.82
C SER A 329 -9.86 15.86 -3.35
N LEU A 330 -10.73 15.41 -4.26
CA LEU A 330 -11.88 14.59 -3.90
C LEU A 330 -11.48 13.12 -3.84
N GLU A 331 -11.75 12.47 -2.71
CA GLU A 331 -11.27 11.10 -2.46
C GLU A 331 -11.78 10.07 -3.46
N ASP A 332 -13.06 10.21 -3.81
CA ASP A 332 -13.79 9.34 -4.73
C ASP A 332 -14.39 10.15 -5.90
N GLY A 333 -13.90 11.38 -6.14
CA GLY A 333 -14.30 12.26 -7.25
C GLY A 333 -15.81 12.47 -7.39
N THR A 334 -16.25 12.84 -8.60
CA THR A 334 -17.68 13.05 -8.90
C THR A 334 -18.15 12.45 -10.22
N SER A 335 -17.25 12.09 -11.14
CA SER A 335 -17.61 11.65 -12.49
C SER A 335 -16.90 10.36 -12.91
N LEU A 336 -17.68 9.30 -13.09
CA LEU A 336 -17.20 8.08 -13.73
C LEU A 336 -16.78 8.34 -15.19
N ASN A 337 -17.51 9.22 -15.89
CA ASN A 337 -17.22 9.52 -17.29
C ASN A 337 -15.87 10.22 -17.42
N GLN A 338 -15.56 11.18 -16.55
CA GLN A 338 -14.24 11.85 -16.57
C GLN A 338 -13.12 10.86 -16.25
N LEU A 339 -13.29 9.98 -15.25
CA LEU A 339 -12.35 8.90 -14.98
C LEU A 339 -12.09 8.06 -16.25
N CYS A 340 -13.16 7.57 -16.89
CA CYS A 340 -13.02 6.73 -18.08
C CYS A 340 -12.42 7.50 -19.26
N GLN A 341 -12.76 8.79 -19.42
CA GLN A 341 -12.26 9.65 -20.49
C GLN A 341 -10.75 9.87 -20.41
N GLN A 342 -10.15 9.75 -19.22
CA GLN A 342 -8.68 9.79 -19.09
C GLN A 342 -7.96 8.80 -20.00
N CYS A 343 -8.58 7.65 -20.28
CA CYS A 343 -8.01 6.60 -21.12
C CYS A 343 -8.84 6.31 -22.38
N HIS A 344 -10.14 6.60 -22.41
CA HIS A 344 -11.04 6.16 -23.50
C HIS A 344 -11.74 7.33 -24.18
N TYR A 345 -11.96 7.20 -25.48
CA TYR A 345 -12.88 8.08 -26.19
C TYR A 345 -14.29 7.49 -26.03
N GLN A 346 -15.16 8.17 -25.28
CA GLN A 346 -16.57 7.82 -25.11
C GLN A 346 -17.46 8.83 -25.81
#